data_AF-A0A3E0I957-F1
#
_entry.id   AF-A0A3E0I957-F1
#
_cell.length_a   1.000
_cell.length_b   1.000
_cell.length_c   1.000
_cell.angle_alpha   90.00
_cell.angle_beta   90.00
_cell.angle_gamma   90.00
#
_symmetry.space_group_name_H-M   'P 1'
#
loop_
_entity.id
_entity.type
_entity.pdbx_description
1 polymer ?
#
loop_
_entity_poly.entity_id
_entity_poly.type
_entity_poly.pdbx_seq_one_letter_code
_entity_poly.pdbx_strand_id
1 'polypeptide(L)'
;MAENEKFGVSAEISRPSTLADAFRLRMYPLEPSRSSWGPSGQLATLKVQKPSGLKDRAEAYDLLLTVSKFFSFELDVRYGHGFDLCERPGWPPHEDEPAQSPKEKFEPLNQPLALTFNNYSKGGLSYYWHGRRAESVPTMEYLSYYQVLEYHFAQYALAATVEFTRQRLKDPRFDATGSESLASFVNAISKQVKSNSAELTMLQVTLSSSVDPSMLVEFIESDENLMRHLRNKNALPGVPVVPTNQPDKLDSIVEKFADRIYKVRCQLVHAKGENRQEGAYIMIPGSAEMRHLEQEIKLVRFAAQSVLIHSSTTGSP
;
A
#
# COMPACT_ATOMS: atom_id res chain seq x y z
N MET A 1 -5.88 19.98 10.43
CA MET A 1 -4.70 20.64 9.81
C MET A 1 -3.50 19.75 10.04
N ALA A 2 -2.65 19.58 9.03
CA ALA A 2 -1.37 18.91 9.15
C ALA A 2 -0.31 19.86 8.59
N GLU A 3 0.78 20.04 9.33
CA GLU A 3 1.86 20.95 8.96
C GLU A 3 3.15 20.15 8.81
N ASN A 4 3.88 20.42 7.74
CA ASN A 4 5.25 19.95 7.60
C ASN A 4 6.20 21.14 7.73
N GLU A 5 6.73 21.35 8.94
CA GLU A 5 7.67 22.44 9.25
C GLU A 5 8.94 22.40 8.39
N LYS A 6 9.37 21.20 7.97
CA LYS A 6 10.58 21.00 7.17
C LYS A 6 10.44 21.54 5.74
N PHE A 7 9.21 21.61 5.21
CA PHE A 7 8.94 22.06 3.83
C PHE A 7 8.04 23.29 3.75
N GLY A 8 7.54 23.78 4.89
CA GLY A 8 6.59 24.88 4.95
C GLY A 8 5.24 24.55 4.30
N VAL A 9 4.96 23.28 3.99
CA VAL A 9 3.70 22.89 3.37
C VAL A 9 2.68 22.57 4.45
N SER A 10 1.53 23.25 4.41
CA SER A 10 0.38 22.92 5.25
C SER A 10 -0.75 22.34 4.40
N ALA A 11 -1.43 21.33 4.95
CA ALA A 11 -2.58 20.69 4.35
C ALA A 11 -3.79 20.77 5.29
N GLU A 12 -4.91 21.26 4.78
CA GLU A 12 -6.17 21.39 5.53
C GLU A 12 -7.31 20.76 4.73
N ILE A 13 -8.03 19.82 5.34
CA ILE A 13 -9.32 19.34 4.83
C ILE A 13 -10.41 20.24 5.41
N SER A 14 -11.09 21.01 4.56
CA SER A 14 -12.29 21.74 4.93
C SER A 14 -13.53 21.09 4.30
N ARG A 15 -14.66 21.07 5.02
CA ARG A 15 -15.94 20.65 4.43
C ARG A 15 -16.29 21.54 3.23
N PRO A 16 -17.05 21.03 2.24
CA PRO A 16 -17.62 21.90 1.22
C PRO A 16 -18.48 22.94 1.94
N SER A 17 -18.45 24.19 1.46
CA SER A 17 -19.40 25.20 1.91
C SER A 17 -20.82 24.63 1.85
N THR A 18 -21.66 24.92 2.85
CA THR A 18 -23.05 24.44 2.99
C THR A 18 -23.96 24.63 1.78
N LEU A 19 -23.53 25.36 0.75
CA LEU A 19 -24.15 25.34 -0.57
C LEU A 19 -24.27 23.90 -1.14
N ALA A 20 -23.32 23.00 -0.83
CA ALA A 20 -23.36 21.59 -1.26
C ALA A 20 -24.41 20.75 -0.49
N ASP A 21 -24.64 21.04 0.79
CA ASP A 21 -25.68 20.39 1.61
C ASP A 21 -27.08 20.96 1.30
N ALA A 22 -27.18 22.26 1.00
CA ALA A 22 -28.41 22.92 0.57
C ALA A 22 -28.88 22.46 -0.83
N PHE A 23 -27.96 22.10 -1.73
CA PHE A 23 -28.31 21.51 -3.03
C PHE A 23 -28.74 20.03 -2.93
N ARG A 24 -28.17 19.27 -1.99
CA ARG A 24 -28.57 17.88 -1.72
C ARG A 24 -30.02 17.74 -1.28
N LEU A 25 -30.51 18.67 -0.47
CA LEU A 25 -31.88 18.65 0.07
C LEU A 25 -32.95 19.12 -0.91
N ARG A 26 -32.59 19.78 -2.02
CA ARG A 26 -33.56 20.41 -2.93
C ARG A 26 -33.71 19.73 -4.30
N MET A 27 -32.80 18.82 -4.67
CA MET A 27 -32.76 18.22 -6.02
C MET A 27 -33.10 16.71 -6.08
N TYR A 28 -33.24 16.01 -4.95
CA TYR A 28 -33.62 14.60 -4.93
C TYR A 28 -34.64 14.31 -3.80
N PRO A 29 -35.93 14.06 -4.11
CA PRO A 29 -36.78 13.33 -3.20
C PRO A 29 -36.28 11.89 -3.14
N LEU A 30 -36.12 11.38 -1.92
CA LEU A 30 -35.77 9.98 -1.64
C LEU A 30 -36.75 9.03 -2.34
N GLU A 31 -36.25 8.11 -3.16
CA GLU A 31 -36.82 6.77 -3.37
C GLU A 31 -35.65 5.77 -3.54
N PRO A 32 -35.74 4.55 -2.97
CA PRO A 32 -34.57 3.70 -2.75
C PRO A 32 -34.54 2.53 -3.73
N SER A 33 -33.59 2.50 -4.68
CA SER A 33 -33.16 1.23 -5.25
C SER A 33 -31.80 1.28 -5.94
N ARG A 34 -30.92 0.39 -5.47
CA ARG A 34 -29.81 -0.27 -6.19
C ARG A 34 -28.93 0.60 -7.09
N SER A 35 -27.85 1.13 -6.52
CA SER A 35 -26.50 0.99 -7.10
C SER A 35 -25.45 1.36 -6.05
N SER A 36 -24.31 0.69 -6.18
CA SER A 36 -23.14 0.65 -5.29
C SER A 36 -22.45 2.00 -5.12
N TRP A 37 -22.84 2.78 -4.11
CA TRP A 37 -22.01 3.81 -3.49
C TRP A 37 -22.37 3.87 -2.01
N GLY A 38 -21.36 3.79 -1.13
CA GLY A 38 -21.54 4.03 0.30
C GLY A 38 -22.14 5.42 0.58
N PRO A 39 -22.73 5.63 1.76
CA PRO A 39 -23.54 6.81 2.03
C PRO A 39 -22.66 8.07 2.06
N SER A 40 -23.04 9.07 1.27
CA SER A 40 -22.53 10.45 1.27
C SER A 40 -21.11 10.68 0.75
N GLY A 41 -20.95 10.74 -0.58
CA GLY A 41 -19.82 11.43 -1.21
C GLY A 41 -19.83 12.92 -0.84
N GLN A 42 -19.27 13.29 0.31
CA GLN A 42 -19.02 14.67 0.71
C GLN A 42 -17.73 15.12 0.03
N LEU A 43 -17.83 16.06 -0.90
CA LEU A 43 -16.66 16.67 -1.54
C LEU A 43 -15.97 17.58 -0.54
N ALA A 44 -14.88 17.14 0.09
CA ALA A 44 -14.07 18.02 0.90
C ALA A 44 -13.07 18.81 0.03
N THR A 45 -12.71 20.01 0.47
CA THR A 45 -11.65 20.80 -0.16
C THR A 45 -10.34 20.56 0.58
N LEU A 46 -9.31 20.14 -0.14
CA LEU A 46 -7.93 20.11 0.35
C LEU A 46 -7.25 21.43 -0.01
N LYS A 47 -6.89 22.22 1.00
CA LYS A 47 -6.05 23.41 0.82
C LYS A 47 -4.60 23.01 1.05
N VAL A 48 -3.74 23.37 0.09
CA VAL A 48 -2.28 23.18 0.18
C VAL A 48 -1.62 24.56 0.10
N GLN A 49 -0.83 24.92 1.11
CA GLN A 49 -0.08 26.19 1.12
C GLN A 49 1.41 25.90 0.98
N LYS A 50 2.13 26.75 0.23
CA LYS A 50 3.60 26.71 0.08
C LYS A 50 4.16 28.13 0.23
N PRO A 51 5.11 28.39 1.15
CA PRO A 51 5.54 29.74 1.50
C PRO A 51 6.39 30.42 0.42
N SER A 52 7.08 29.66 -0.43
CA SER A 52 8.03 30.23 -1.41
C SER A 52 7.40 30.76 -2.71
N GLY A 53 6.07 30.88 -2.79
CA GLY A 53 5.36 31.15 -4.04
C GLY A 53 5.46 29.99 -5.04
N LEU A 54 4.55 29.97 -6.01
CA LEU A 54 4.50 29.00 -7.12
C LEU A 54 4.86 29.72 -8.41
N LYS A 55 5.69 29.12 -9.27
CA LYS A 55 6.15 29.77 -10.51
C LYS A 55 5.07 29.74 -11.59
N ASP A 56 4.36 28.63 -11.73
CA ASP A 56 3.33 28.43 -12.73
C ASP A 56 2.23 27.45 -12.29
N ARG A 57 1.21 27.30 -13.15
CA ARG A 57 0.05 26.41 -12.92
C ARG A 57 0.44 24.93 -12.93
N ALA A 58 1.45 24.53 -13.69
CA ALA A 58 1.88 23.14 -13.76
C ALA A 58 2.57 22.72 -12.46
N GLU A 59 3.46 23.57 -11.92
CA GLU A 59 4.08 23.39 -10.60
C GLU A 59 3.01 23.31 -9.51
N ALA A 60 2.01 24.20 -9.55
CA ALA A 60 0.90 24.19 -8.60
C ALA A 60 0.11 22.86 -8.63
N TYR A 61 -0.18 22.36 -9.82
CA TYR A 61 -0.92 21.12 -10.01
C TYR A 61 -0.10 19.89 -9.57
N ASP A 62 1.18 19.83 -9.91
CA ASP A 62 2.04 18.70 -9.56
C ASP A 62 2.31 18.67 -8.04
N LEU A 63 2.47 19.83 -7.40
CA LEU A 63 2.53 19.94 -5.95
C LEU A 63 1.24 19.45 -5.29
N LEU A 64 0.08 19.92 -5.77
CA LEU A 64 -1.21 19.53 -5.23
C LEU A 64 -1.41 18.01 -5.30
N LEU A 65 -1.17 17.42 -6.47
CA LEU A 65 -1.25 15.97 -6.67
C LEU A 65 -0.30 15.19 -5.77
N THR A 66 0.91 15.69 -5.58
CA THR A 66 1.94 15.02 -4.80
C THR A 66 1.59 15.05 -3.31
N VAL A 67 1.31 16.25 -2.78
CA VAL A 67 0.92 16.44 -1.38
C VAL A 67 -0.37 15.68 -1.07
N SER A 68 -1.37 15.74 -1.96
CA SER A 68 -2.64 15.04 -1.75
C SER A 68 -2.45 13.53 -1.64
N LYS A 69 -1.59 12.94 -2.50
CA LYS A 69 -1.35 11.50 -2.50
C LYS A 69 -0.63 11.04 -1.24
N PHE A 70 0.36 11.79 -0.77
CA PHE A 70 1.09 11.47 0.46
C PHE A 70 0.20 11.59 1.68
N PHE A 71 -0.51 12.71 1.79
CA PHE A 71 -1.43 12.97 2.88
C PHE A 71 -2.57 11.95 2.91
N SER A 72 -3.15 11.63 1.75
CA SER A 72 -4.19 10.61 1.63
C SER A 72 -3.70 9.22 2.04
N PHE A 73 -2.47 8.85 1.66
CA PHE A 73 -1.91 7.55 2.01
C PHE A 73 -1.65 7.43 3.52
N GLU A 74 -1.08 8.47 4.14
CA GLU A 74 -0.84 8.44 5.59
C GLU A 74 -2.14 8.43 6.40
N LEU A 75 -3.18 9.13 5.94
CA LEU A 75 -4.51 9.02 6.55
C LEU A 75 -5.07 7.60 6.43
N ASP A 76 -4.88 6.98 5.27
CA ASP A 76 -5.37 5.63 5.02
C ASP A 76 -4.68 4.58 5.89
N VAL A 77 -3.36 4.71 6.06
CA VAL A 77 -2.56 3.83 6.95
C VAL A 77 -2.97 4.00 8.41
N ARG A 78 -3.14 5.24 8.89
CA ARG A 78 -3.38 5.51 10.32
C ARG A 78 -4.83 5.35 10.75
N TYR A 79 -5.76 5.69 9.87
CA TYR A 79 -7.17 5.82 10.20
C TYR A 79 -8.06 4.93 9.33
N GLY A 80 -7.50 4.18 8.38
CA GLY A 80 -8.26 3.32 7.47
C GLY A 80 -9.02 4.06 6.37
N HIS A 81 -8.84 5.38 6.27
CA HIS A 81 -9.57 6.24 5.33
C HIS A 81 -8.62 7.14 4.53
N GLY A 82 -8.76 7.07 3.21
CA GLY A 82 -8.07 7.96 2.26
C GLY A 82 -9.07 8.73 1.41
N PHE A 83 -8.54 9.57 0.53
CA PHE A 83 -9.30 10.31 -0.47
C PHE A 83 -8.56 10.38 -1.81
N ASP A 84 -9.31 10.66 -2.86
CA ASP A 84 -8.76 10.99 -4.18
C ASP A 84 -9.09 12.42 -4.56
N LEU A 85 -8.19 13.04 -5.31
CA LEU A 85 -8.52 14.29 -5.98
C LEU A 85 -9.43 13.99 -7.18
N CYS A 86 -10.47 14.80 -7.31
CA CYS A 86 -11.29 14.86 -8.51
C CYS A 86 -11.28 16.29 -9.04
N GLU A 87 -11.46 16.44 -10.35
CA GLU A 87 -11.78 17.75 -10.90
C GLU A 87 -13.11 18.21 -10.30
N ARG A 88 -13.16 19.47 -9.88
CA ARG A 88 -14.42 20.06 -9.46
C ARG A 88 -15.36 19.97 -10.67
N PRO A 89 -16.54 19.31 -10.55
CA PRO A 89 -17.51 19.29 -11.63
C PRO A 89 -17.76 20.72 -12.09
N GLY A 90 -17.82 20.95 -13.41
CA GLY A 90 -18.03 22.25 -14.03
C GLY A 90 -19.38 22.85 -13.62
N TRP A 91 -19.47 23.33 -12.40
CA TRP A 91 -20.46 24.33 -12.03
C TRP A 91 -20.11 25.60 -12.79
N PRO A 92 -21.10 26.30 -13.38
CA PRO A 92 -20.85 27.62 -13.93
C PRO A 92 -20.13 28.45 -12.87
N PRO A 93 -19.12 29.25 -13.26
CA PRO A 93 -18.49 30.17 -12.33
C PRO A 93 -19.61 31.04 -11.77
N HIS A 94 -19.93 30.87 -10.50
CA HIS A 94 -20.72 31.89 -9.81
C HIS A 94 -19.82 33.12 -9.81
N GLU A 95 -20.14 34.05 -10.70
CA GLU A 95 -19.61 35.40 -10.68
C GLU A 95 -19.83 35.94 -9.25
N ASP A 96 -18.72 36.20 -8.56
CA ASP A 96 -18.59 37.15 -7.46
C ASP A 96 -19.65 37.15 -6.34
N GLU A 97 -20.20 36.00 -5.96
CA GLU A 97 -20.80 35.88 -4.62
C GLU A 97 -19.72 35.43 -3.63
N PRO A 98 -19.28 36.29 -2.69
CA PRO A 98 -18.37 35.87 -1.64
C PRO A 98 -19.04 34.73 -0.88
N ALA A 99 -18.45 33.53 -0.98
CA ALA A 99 -18.94 32.34 -0.32
C ALA A 99 -19.07 32.63 1.19
N GLN A 100 -20.29 32.94 1.64
CA GLN A 100 -20.60 33.01 3.05
C GLN A 100 -20.64 31.56 3.54
N SER A 101 -19.47 31.03 3.91
CA SER A 101 -19.40 29.82 4.71
C SER A 101 -20.19 30.11 5.98
N PRO A 102 -21.22 29.33 6.35
CA PRO A 102 -21.84 29.50 7.63
C PRO A 102 -20.76 29.34 8.68
N LYS A 103 -20.75 30.31 9.60
CA LYS A 103 -19.87 30.34 10.77
C LYS A 103 -20.28 29.26 11.77
N GLU A 104 -20.45 28.01 11.34
CA GLU A 104 -20.30 26.90 12.26
C GLU A 104 -18.83 26.94 12.67
N LYS A 105 -18.59 27.51 13.86
CA LYS A 105 -17.31 27.40 14.54
C LYS A 105 -17.11 25.92 14.88
N PHE A 106 -16.64 25.15 13.90
CA PHE A 106 -15.99 23.90 14.21
C PHE A 106 -14.72 24.29 14.95
N GLU A 107 -14.61 23.85 16.20
CA GLU A 107 -13.33 23.84 16.87
C GLU A 107 -12.40 23.00 15.99
N PRO A 108 -11.32 23.58 15.44
CA PRO A 108 -10.33 22.78 14.76
C PRO A 108 -9.88 21.69 15.73
N LEU A 109 -9.48 20.52 15.20
CA LEU A 109 -8.80 19.52 16.03
C LEU A 109 -7.74 20.27 16.86
N ASN A 110 -7.88 20.22 18.19
CA ASN A 110 -7.05 20.99 19.12
C ASN A 110 -5.55 20.62 19.03
N GLN A 111 -5.23 19.59 18.23
CA GLN A 111 -3.88 19.16 17.92
C GLN A 111 -3.75 18.90 16.41
N PRO A 112 -2.66 19.34 15.77
CA PRO A 112 -2.38 19.00 14.38
C PRO A 112 -2.22 17.49 14.22
N LEU A 113 -2.62 16.97 13.06
CA LEU A 113 -2.39 15.56 12.75
C LEU A 113 -0.88 15.33 12.63
N ALA A 114 -0.37 14.34 13.36
CA ALA A 114 1.05 14.00 13.40
C ALA A 114 1.52 13.27 12.14
N LEU A 115 1.37 13.90 10.97
CA LEU A 115 1.72 13.33 9.66
C LEU A 115 3.15 13.71 9.26
N THR A 116 3.81 12.78 8.58
CA THR A 116 5.23 12.90 8.20
C THR A 116 5.43 13.52 6.82
N PHE A 117 4.43 13.40 5.94
CA PHE A 117 4.49 13.71 4.50
C PHE A 117 5.70 13.10 3.81
N ASN A 118 5.88 11.79 3.97
CA ASN A 118 6.97 11.08 3.30
C ASN A 118 6.74 11.05 1.78
N ASN A 119 7.83 11.02 1.01
CA ASN A 119 7.75 10.88 -0.44
C ASN A 119 7.71 9.39 -0.82
N TYR A 120 6.56 8.97 -1.34
CA TYR A 120 6.29 7.60 -1.76
C TYR A 120 6.41 7.44 -3.27
N SER A 121 6.78 6.24 -3.73
CA SER A 121 6.90 5.97 -5.16
C SER A 121 5.58 6.18 -5.90
N LYS A 122 5.58 7.05 -6.94
CA LYS A 122 4.37 7.39 -7.72
C LYS A 122 3.70 6.14 -8.31
N GLY A 123 4.50 5.20 -8.82
CA GLY A 123 4.03 3.92 -9.39
C GLY A 123 3.42 3.01 -8.33
N GLY A 124 4.12 2.79 -7.22
CA GLY A 124 3.62 1.97 -6.11
C GLY A 124 2.33 2.51 -5.52
N LEU A 125 2.25 3.83 -5.28
CA LEU A 125 1.00 4.47 -4.82
C LEU A 125 -0.14 4.33 -5.83
N SER A 126 0.14 4.38 -7.13
CA SER A 126 -0.90 4.22 -8.15
C SER A 126 -1.57 2.84 -8.06
N TYR A 127 -0.78 1.78 -7.90
CA TYR A 127 -1.31 0.42 -7.69
C TYR A 127 -2.03 0.28 -6.36
N TYR A 128 -1.51 0.89 -5.28
CA TYR A 128 -2.17 0.91 -3.98
C TYR A 128 -3.58 1.51 -4.05
N TRP A 129 -3.72 2.69 -4.65
CA TRP A 129 -5.01 3.34 -4.82
C TRP A 129 -5.93 2.60 -5.80
N HIS A 130 -5.37 1.92 -6.80
CA HIS A 130 -6.16 1.03 -7.64
C HIS A 130 -6.78 -0.10 -6.80
N GLY A 131 -6.02 -0.69 -5.86
CA GLY A 131 -6.53 -1.66 -4.89
C GLY A 131 -7.65 -1.11 -4.01
N ARG A 132 -7.45 0.08 -3.42
CA ARG A 132 -8.49 0.75 -2.61
C ARG A 132 -9.78 1.02 -3.38
N ARG A 133 -9.70 1.34 -4.67
CA ARG A 133 -10.89 1.54 -5.54
C ARG A 133 -11.56 0.23 -5.96
N ALA A 134 -10.84 -0.88 -5.88
CA ALA A 134 -11.31 -2.20 -6.28
C ALA A 134 -11.93 -3.00 -5.12
N GLU A 135 -12.28 -2.37 -3.99
CA GLU A 135 -12.86 -3.01 -2.79
C GLU A 135 -14.10 -3.87 -3.10
N SER A 136 -14.89 -3.52 -4.13
CA SER A 136 -16.05 -4.29 -4.57
C SER A 136 -15.71 -5.50 -5.46
N VAL A 137 -14.43 -5.65 -5.83
CA VAL A 137 -13.91 -6.73 -6.69
C VAL A 137 -12.67 -7.35 -6.01
N PRO A 138 -12.85 -8.26 -5.03
CA PRO A 138 -11.79 -8.77 -4.17
C PRO A 138 -10.54 -9.30 -4.89
N THR A 139 -10.72 -9.99 -6.02
CA THR A 139 -9.59 -10.47 -6.84
C THR A 139 -8.74 -9.33 -7.36
N MET A 140 -9.38 -8.27 -7.88
CA MET A 140 -8.67 -7.10 -8.39
C MET A 140 -8.01 -6.32 -7.26
N GLU A 141 -8.68 -6.19 -6.12
CA GLU A 141 -8.10 -5.57 -4.93
C GLU A 141 -6.81 -6.28 -4.50
N TYR A 142 -6.86 -7.61 -4.31
CA TYR A 142 -5.71 -8.42 -3.93
C TYR A 142 -4.55 -8.26 -4.91
N LEU A 143 -4.82 -8.42 -6.21
CA LEU A 143 -3.78 -8.34 -7.26
C LEU A 143 -3.19 -6.94 -7.36
N SER A 144 -3.98 -5.89 -7.11
CA SER A 144 -3.47 -4.52 -7.10
C SER A 144 -2.47 -4.27 -5.97
N TYR A 145 -2.75 -4.77 -4.76
CA TYR A 145 -1.78 -4.69 -3.67
C TYR A 145 -0.55 -5.57 -3.93
N TYR A 146 -0.72 -6.75 -4.52
CA TYR A 146 0.43 -7.58 -4.94
C TYR A 146 1.31 -6.85 -5.96
N GLN A 147 0.72 -6.09 -6.88
CA GLN A 147 1.46 -5.29 -7.86
C GLN A 147 2.32 -4.20 -7.21
N VAL A 148 1.92 -3.68 -6.04
CA VAL A 148 2.77 -2.79 -5.23
C VAL A 148 4.04 -3.50 -4.80
N LEU A 149 3.96 -4.77 -4.40
CA LEU A 149 5.10 -5.59 -4.01
C LEU A 149 6.01 -5.83 -5.23
N GLU A 150 5.43 -6.31 -6.34
CA GLU A 150 6.16 -6.57 -7.59
C GLU A 150 6.91 -5.34 -8.10
N TYR A 151 6.28 -4.15 -8.01
CA TYR A 151 6.89 -2.88 -8.42
C TYR A 151 8.23 -2.62 -7.71
N HIS A 152 8.38 -3.09 -6.47
CA HIS A 152 9.60 -2.89 -5.68
C HIS A 152 10.57 -4.07 -5.70
N PHE A 153 10.22 -5.22 -6.30
CA PHE A 153 11.07 -6.42 -6.30
C PHE A 153 12.49 -6.16 -6.79
N ALA A 154 12.63 -5.43 -7.90
CA ALA A 154 13.93 -5.12 -8.49
C ALA A 154 14.82 -4.30 -7.54
N GLN A 155 14.23 -3.34 -6.81
CA GLN A 155 14.95 -2.50 -5.86
C GLN A 155 15.52 -3.34 -4.70
N TYR A 156 14.70 -4.19 -4.09
CA TYR A 156 15.14 -5.03 -2.95
C TYR A 156 16.07 -6.15 -3.38
N ALA A 157 15.84 -6.78 -4.54
CA ALA A 157 16.74 -7.80 -5.08
C ALA A 157 18.15 -7.25 -5.36
N LEU A 158 18.23 -6.02 -5.90
CA LEU A 158 19.49 -5.32 -6.10
C LEU A 158 20.17 -5.02 -4.76
N ALA A 159 19.44 -4.47 -3.79
CA ALA A 159 19.98 -4.15 -2.46
C ALA A 159 20.56 -5.39 -1.76
N ALA A 160 19.84 -6.52 -1.80
CA ALA A 160 20.30 -7.78 -1.24
C ALA A 160 21.59 -8.29 -1.94
N THR A 161 21.67 -8.14 -3.27
CA THR A 161 22.86 -8.53 -4.04
C THR A 161 24.06 -7.65 -3.71
N VAL A 162 23.85 -6.34 -3.53
CA VAL A 162 24.90 -5.40 -3.12
C VAL A 162 25.41 -5.74 -1.73
N GLU A 163 24.53 -6.04 -0.78
CA GLU A 163 24.93 -6.39 0.58
C GLU A 163 25.68 -7.72 0.63
N PHE A 164 25.20 -8.75 -0.08
CA PHE A 164 25.92 -10.01 -0.25
C PHE A 164 27.33 -9.80 -0.82
N THR A 165 27.44 -8.98 -1.86
CA THR A 165 28.73 -8.63 -2.49
C THR A 165 29.65 -7.93 -1.49
N ARG A 166 29.12 -6.95 -0.74
CA ARG A 166 29.87 -6.21 0.27
C ARG A 166 30.37 -7.11 1.39
N GLN A 167 29.54 -8.03 1.89
CA GLN A 167 29.94 -8.98 2.93
C GLN A 167 31.07 -9.89 2.45
N ARG A 168 31.00 -10.34 1.20
CA ARG A 168 32.02 -11.21 0.63
C ARG A 168 33.36 -10.49 0.41
N LEU A 169 33.33 -9.21 0.04
CA LEU A 169 34.54 -8.36 -0.07
C LEU A 169 35.18 -8.04 1.28
N LYS A 170 34.40 -8.04 2.38
CA LYS A 170 34.90 -7.81 3.75
C LYS A 170 35.51 -9.06 4.38
N ASP A 171 35.33 -10.25 3.79
CA ASP A 171 35.87 -11.50 4.32
C ASP A 171 37.41 -11.48 4.21
N PRO A 172 38.17 -11.58 5.31
CA PRO A 172 39.64 -11.55 5.26
C PRO A 172 40.25 -12.74 4.50
N ARG A 173 39.46 -13.79 4.22
CA ARG A 173 39.88 -14.93 3.40
C ARG A 173 39.70 -14.67 1.90
N PHE A 174 39.08 -13.55 1.51
CA PHE A 174 38.92 -13.17 0.13
C PHE A 174 40.20 -12.53 -0.41
N ASP A 175 40.92 -13.27 -1.25
CA ASP A 175 42.03 -12.73 -2.04
C ASP A 175 41.50 -12.05 -3.31
N ALA A 176 41.66 -10.72 -3.40
CA ALA A 176 41.29 -9.93 -4.57
C ALA A 176 42.32 -10.01 -5.72
N THR A 177 43.51 -10.57 -5.48
CA THR A 177 44.59 -10.66 -6.46
C THR A 177 44.63 -12.00 -7.17
N GLY A 178 44.11 -13.05 -6.54
CA GLY A 178 44.02 -14.41 -7.09
C GLY A 178 42.89 -14.58 -8.11
N SER A 179 43.24 -15.06 -9.30
CA SER A 179 42.29 -15.31 -10.40
C SER A 179 41.20 -16.34 -10.05
N GLU A 180 41.52 -17.38 -9.27
CA GLU A 180 40.57 -18.39 -8.81
C GLU A 180 39.54 -17.81 -7.81
N SER A 181 40.01 -17.00 -6.88
CA SER A 181 39.18 -16.31 -5.88
C SER A 181 38.20 -15.35 -6.57
N LEU A 182 38.69 -14.60 -7.56
CA LEU A 182 37.86 -13.71 -8.39
C LEU A 182 36.81 -14.49 -9.20
N ALA A 183 37.20 -15.60 -9.83
CA ALA A 183 36.25 -16.43 -10.59
C ALA A 183 35.16 -17.02 -9.69
N SER A 184 35.53 -17.52 -8.51
CA SER A 184 34.59 -18.02 -7.49
C SER A 184 33.62 -16.94 -7.01
N PHE A 185 34.13 -15.73 -6.79
CA PHE A 185 33.33 -14.56 -6.40
C PHE A 185 32.31 -14.17 -7.48
N VAL A 186 32.74 -14.06 -8.74
CA VAL A 186 31.84 -13.73 -9.88
C VAL A 186 30.77 -14.81 -10.05
N ASN A 187 31.12 -16.10 -9.90
CA ASN A 187 30.17 -17.20 -9.94
C ASN A 187 29.16 -17.14 -8.78
N ALA A 188 29.61 -16.81 -7.57
CA ALA A 188 28.72 -16.65 -6.42
C ALA A 188 27.71 -15.52 -6.62
N ILE A 189 28.14 -14.36 -7.13
CA ILE A 189 27.24 -13.24 -7.46
C ILE A 189 26.27 -13.66 -8.56
N SER A 190 26.75 -14.30 -9.62
CA SER A 190 25.89 -14.75 -10.73
C SER A 190 24.81 -15.73 -10.26
N LYS A 191 25.16 -16.63 -9.34
CA LYS A 191 24.21 -17.56 -8.72
C LYS A 191 23.21 -16.82 -7.83
N GLN A 192 23.66 -15.84 -7.05
CA GLN A 192 22.78 -15.02 -6.21
C GLN A 192 21.76 -14.24 -7.05
N VAL A 193 22.19 -13.61 -8.15
CA VAL A 193 21.31 -12.88 -9.09
C VAL A 193 20.25 -13.81 -9.68
N LYS A 194 20.63 -15.02 -10.10
CA LYS A 194 19.68 -16.03 -10.60
C LYS A 194 18.71 -16.53 -9.52
N SER A 195 19.17 -16.70 -8.29
CA SER A 195 18.29 -17.06 -7.18
C SER A 195 17.27 -15.93 -6.91
N ASN A 196 17.76 -14.70 -6.89
CA ASN A 196 16.96 -13.49 -6.70
C ASN A 196 16.07 -13.14 -7.91
N SER A 197 16.03 -13.94 -8.98
CA SER A 197 15.07 -13.75 -10.07
C SER A 197 13.80 -14.59 -9.93
N ALA A 198 13.77 -15.55 -9.01
CA ALA A 198 12.55 -16.30 -8.73
C ALA A 198 11.55 -15.41 -7.98
N GLU A 199 10.29 -15.39 -8.42
CA GLU A 199 9.23 -14.50 -7.89
C GLU A 199 9.07 -14.65 -6.37
N LEU A 200 8.97 -15.89 -5.86
CA LEU A 200 8.87 -16.16 -4.42
C LEU A 200 10.09 -15.62 -3.66
N THR A 201 11.30 -15.79 -4.20
CA THR A 201 12.52 -15.28 -3.57
C THR A 201 12.54 -13.75 -3.53
N MET A 202 12.12 -13.08 -4.62
CA MET A 202 12.00 -11.62 -4.63
C MET A 202 10.99 -11.12 -3.61
N LEU A 203 9.85 -11.81 -3.49
CA LEU A 203 8.84 -11.50 -2.48
C LEU A 203 9.39 -11.67 -1.06
N GLN A 204 10.05 -12.80 -0.77
CA GLN A 204 10.68 -13.05 0.53
C GLN A 204 11.71 -11.98 0.88
N VAL A 205 12.61 -11.63 -0.05
CA VAL A 205 13.63 -10.58 0.15
C VAL A 205 12.96 -9.22 0.39
N THR A 206 11.93 -8.90 -0.38
CA THR A 206 11.17 -7.64 -0.25
C THR A 206 10.51 -7.53 1.11
N LEU A 207 9.78 -8.57 1.55
CA LEU A 207 9.08 -8.54 2.83
C LEU A 207 10.05 -8.61 4.02
N SER A 208 11.09 -9.43 3.95
CA SER A 208 12.09 -9.51 5.03
C SER A 208 12.86 -8.21 5.23
N SER A 209 12.97 -7.38 4.18
CA SER A 209 13.59 -6.06 4.29
C SER A 209 12.64 -4.98 4.81
N SER A 210 11.34 -5.10 4.55
CA SER A 210 10.37 -4.02 4.73
C SER A 210 9.35 -4.23 5.86
N VAL A 211 9.13 -5.48 6.27
CA VAL A 211 8.15 -5.84 7.30
C VAL A 211 8.87 -6.13 8.61
N ASP A 212 8.50 -5.40 9.65
CA ASP A 212 8.91 -5.70 11.02
C ASP A 212 8.11 -6.93 11.54
N PRO A 213 8.78 -8.02 11.96
CA PRO A 213 8.11 -9.23 12.44
C PRO A 213 7.20 -8.98 13.65
N SER A 214 7.59 -8.11 14.58
CA SER A 214 6.80 -7.78 15.76
C SER A 214 5.54 -7.02 15.39
N MET A 215 5.65 -6.04 14.48
CA MET A 215 4.49 -5.31 13.95
C MET A 215 3.52 -6.21 13.19
N LEU A 216 4.04 -7.19 12.43
CA LEU A 216 3.21 -8.18 11.74
C LEU A 216 2.44 -9.07 12.74
N VAL A 217 3.08 -9.49 13.82
CA VAL A 217 2.41 -10.25 14.89
C VAL A 217 1.32 -9.41 15.54
N GLU A 218 1.63 -8.17 15.95
CA GLU A 218 0.64 -7.25 16.54
C GLU A 218 -0.55 -7.02 15.59
N PHE A 219 -0.28 -6.81 14.30
CA PHE A 219 -1.31 -6.66 13.28
C PHE A 219 -2.24 -7.88 13.21
N ILE A 220 -1.68 -9.08 13.14
CA ILE A 220 -2.47 -10.32 13.10
C ILE A 220 -3.26 -10.50 14.40
N GLU A 221 -2.67 -10.16 15.54
CA GLU A 221 -3.30 -10.33 16.85
C GLU A 221 -4.39 -9.31 17.15
N SER A 222 -4.35 -8.14 16.50
CA SER A 222 -5.37 -7.10 16.62
C SER A 222 -6.73 -7.47 15.98
N ASP A 223 -6.78 -8.46 15.10
CA ASP A 223 -8.00 -8.92 14.41
C ASP A 223 -8.21 -10.43 14.63
N GLU A 224 -9.19 -10.76 15.48
CA GLU A 224 -9.50 -12.15 15.83
C GLU A 224 -9.93 -12.98 14.62
N ASN A 225 -10.60 -12.38 13.63
CA ASN A 225 -11.03 -13.09 12.43
C ASN A 225 -9.84 -13.42 11.53
N LEU A 226 -8.92 -12.47 11.37
CA LEU A 226 -7.67 -12.67 10.65
C LEU A 226 -6.82 -13.76 11.31
N MET A 227 -6.63 -13.68 12.64
CA MET A 227 -5.89 -14.68 13.40
C MET A 227 -6.50 -16.09 13.24
N ARG A 228 -7.83 -16.20 13.39
CA ARG A 228 -8.54 -17.48 13.26
C ARG A 228 -8.40 -18.06 11.86
N HIS A 229 -8.50 -17.21 10.84
CA HIS A 229 -8.33 -17.58 9.44
C HIS A 229 -6.92 -18.08 9.15
N LEU A 230 -5.89 -17.36 9.61
CA LEU A 230 -4.49 -17.71 9.41
C LEU A 230 -4.07 -19.02 10.08
N ARG A 231 -4.75 -19.42 11.15
CA ARG A 231 -4.54 -20.68 11.88
C ARG A 231 -5.32 -21.86 11.27
N ASN A 232 -6.31 -21.58 10.42
CA ASN A 232 -7.16 -22.61 9.83
C ASN A 232 -6.49 -23.27 8.62
N LYS A 233 -6.01 -24.50 8.81
CA LYS A 233 -5.43 -25.34 7.74
C LYS A 233 -6.36 -25.62 6.57
N ASN A 234 -7.67 -25.58 6.81
CA ASN A 234 -8.68 -25.92 5.81
C ASN A 234 -9.27 -24.70 5.10
N ALA A 235 -8.82 -23.48 5.45
CA ALA A 235 -9.38 -22.27 4.87
C ALA A 235 -9.04 -22.13 3.38
N LEU A 236 -7.79 -22.42 3.01
CA LEU A 236 -7.31 -22.37 1.63
C LEU A 236 -6.39 -23.58 1.36
N PRO A 237 -6.77 -24.51 0.48
CA PRO A 237 -5.97 -25.69 0.17
C PRO A 237 -4.58 -25.30 -0.37
N GLY A 238 -3.51 -25.92 0.16
CA GLY A 238 -2.14 -25.69 -0.31
C GLY A 238 -1.51 -24.36 0.11
N VAL A 239 -2.20 -23.55 0.93
CA VAL A 239 -1.68 -22.29 1.48
C VAL A 239 -1.16 -22.53 2.91
N PRO A 240 0.07 -22.12 3.25
CA PRO A 240 0.66 -22.39 4.55
C PRO A 240 -0.04 -21.61 5.67
N VAL A 241 -0.11 -22.23 6.85
CA VAL A 241 -0.57 -21.62 8.10
C VAL A 241 0.50 -20.69 8.64
N VAL A 242 0.12 -19.53 9.20
CA VAL A 242 1.06 -18.60 9.83
C VAL A 242 0.93 -18.70 11.36
N PRO A 243 1.89 -19.35 12.06
CA PRO A 243 1.85 -19.43 13.52
C PRO A 243 2.35 -18.13 14.16
N THR A 244 1.50 -17.45 14.92
CA THR A 244 1.88 -16.22 15.66
C THR A 244 2.39 -16.50 17.08
N ASN A 245 2.22 -17.72 17.59
CA ASN A 245 2.47 -18.09 18.98
C ASN A 245 3.89 -18.63 19.25
N GLN A 246 4.86 -18.40 18.36
CA GLN A 246 6.22 -18.91 18.47
C GLN A 246 7.24 -17.74 18.45
N PRO A 247 7.49 -17.10 19.60
CA PRO A 247 8.38 -15.94 19.69
C PRO A 247 9.83 -16.27 19.27
N ASP A 248 10.27 -17.51 19.43
CA ASP A 248 11.64 -17.95 19.07
C ASP A 248 11.88 -18.04 17.55
N LYS A 249 10.86 -17.79 16.72
CA LYS A 249 10.89 -17.99 15.27
C LYS A 249 10.31 -16.80 14.49
N LEU A 250 10.45 -15.59 15.03
CA LEU A 250 9.96 -14.36 14.41
C LEU A 250 10.47 -14.17 12.98
N ASP A 251 11.75 -14.36 12.69
CA ASP A 251 12.26 -14.19 11.31
C ASP A 251 11.60 -15.17 10.31
N SER A 252 11.26 -16.38 10.76
CA SER A 252 10.56 -17.36 9.92
C SER A 252 9.09 -17.01 9.66
N ILE A 253 8.51 -16.07 10.42
CA ILE A 253 7.12 -15.67 10.23
C ILE A 253 6.95 -14.89 8.93
N VAL A 254 7.91 -14.03 8.59
CA VAL A 254 7.89 -13.22 7.37
C VAL A 254 8.07 -14.10 6.14
N GLU A 255 8.91 -15.13 6.21
CA GLU A 255 9.07 -16.11 5.13
C GLU A 255 7.78 -16.90 4.85
N LYS A 256 7.10 -17.36 5.91
CA LYS A 256 5.80 -18.06 5.78
C LYS A 256 4.71 -17.14 5.28
N PHE A 257 4.74 -15.88 5.72
CA PHE A 257 3.85 -14.84 5.25
C PHE A 257 4.05 -14.56 3.74
N ALA A 258 5.29 -14.49 3.29
CA ALA A 258 5.63 -14.37 1.87
C ALA A 258 5.14 -15.58 1.06
N ASP A 259 5.40 -16.81 1.52
CA ASP A 259 4.91 -18.02 0.84
C ASP A 259 3.38 -18.05 0.76
N ARG A 260 2.69 -17.63 1.83
CA ARG A 260 1.22 -17.48 1.82
C ARG A 260 0.74 -16.53 0.73
N ILE A 261 1.28 -15.31 0.69
CA ILE A 261 0.89 -14.30 -0.32
C ILE A 261 1.16 -14.83 -1.74
N TYR A 262 2.32 -15.46 -1.96
CA TYR A 262 2.68 -16.05 -3.25
C TYR A 262 1.72 -17.16 -3.67
N LYS A 263 1.40 -18.08 -2.75
CA LYS A 263 0.46 -19.18 -3.03
C LYS A 263 -0.91 -18.62 -3.39
N VAL A 264 -1.46 -17.70 -2.62
CA VAL A 264 -2.77 -17.08 -2.93
C VAL A 264 -2.75 -16.39 -4.29
N ARG A 265 -1.70 -15.63 -4.62
CA ARG A 265 -1.54 -15.01 -5.94
C ARG A 265 -1.56 -16.05 -7.06
N CYS A 266 -0.83 -17.15 -6.90
CA CYS A 266 -0.82 -18.24 -7.87
C CYS A 266 -2.22 -18.85 -8.07
N GLN A 267 -2.98 -19.06 -6.99
CA GLN A 267 -4.35 -19.60 -7.06
C GLN A 267 -5.34 -18.66 -7.76
N LEU A 268 -5.09 -17.34 -7.72
CA LEU A 268 -5.93 -16.32 -8.38
C LEU A 268 -5.59 -16.13 -9.87
N VAL A 269 -4.32 -16.20 -10.25
CA VAL A 269 -3.85 -15.88 -11.62
C VAL A 269 -3.72 -17.11 -12.50
N HIS A 270 -3.19 -18.21 -11.95
CA HIS A 270 -2.87 -19.39 -12.76
C HIS A 270 -4.05 -20.35 -12.81
N ALA A 271 -4.99 -20.09 -13.71
CA ALA A 271 -6.09 -21.01 -14.03
C ALA A 271 -5.65 -22.29 -14.76
N LYS A 272 -4.34 -22.55 -14.90
CA LYS A 272 -3.81 -23.59 -15.78
C LYS A 272 -3.91 -24.98 -15.14
N GLY A 273 -5.06 -25.62 -15.34
CA GLY A 273 -5.35 -27.00 -14.96
C GLY A 273 -4.57 -28.07 -15.74
N GLU A 274 -3.27 -27.91 -15.99
CA GLU A 274 -2.47 -28.87 -16.75
C GLU A 274 -1.56 -29.76 -15.89
N ASN A 275 -1.49 -29.57 -14.57
CA ASN A 275 -0.81 -30.53 -13.70
C ASN A 275 -1.64 -30.85 -12.46
N ARG A 276 -2.71 -31.66 -12.64
CA ARG A 276 -3.44 -32.31 -11.54
C ARG A 276 -2.55 -33.20 -10.66
N GLN A 277 -1.28 -33.41 -11.01
CA GLN A 277 -0.32 -34.19 -10.24
C GLN A 277 0.35 -33.41 -9.09
N GLU A 278 0.15 -32.08 -8.96
CA GLU A 278 0.78 -31.28 -7.89
C GLU A 278 -0.19 -30.35 -7.15
N GLY A 279 -1.37 -30.82 -6.72
CA GLY A 279 -2.16 -30.15 -5.67
C GLY A 279 -2.49 -28.65 -5.87
N ALA A 280 -2.36 -28.12 -7.09
CA ALA A 280 -2.52 -26.71 -7.38
C ALA A 280 -4.02 -26.39 -7.41
N TYR A 281 -4.48 -25.75 -6.34
CA TYR A 281 -5.86 -25.29 -6.19
C TYR A 281 -6.05 -23.97 -6.95
N ILE A 282 -7.19 -23.78 -7.63
CA ILE A 282 -7.52 -22.55 -8.34
C ILE A 282 -8.77 -21.96 -7.69
N MET A 283 -8.72 -20.68 -7.31
CA MET A 283 -9.89 -19.97 -6.79
C MET A 283 -10.80 -19.57 -7.94
N ILE A 284 -12.04 -20.05 -7.92
CA ILE A 284 -13.05 -19.74 -8.94
C ILE A 284 -13.97 -18.65 -8.38
N PRO A 285 -14.33 -17.61 -9.15
CA PRO A 285 -15.31 -16.60 -8.72
C PRO A 285 -16.60 -17.25 -8.19
N GLY A 286 -17.01 -16.87 -6.97
CA GLY A 286 -18.21 -17.41 -6.31
C GLY A 286 -18.00 -18.72 -5.54
N SER A 287 -16.78 -19.28 -5.51
CA SER A 287 -16.49 -20.47 -4.70
C SER A 287 -16.51 -20.18 -3.19
N ALA A 288 -16.54 -21.23 -2.37
CA ALA A 288 -16.52 -21.09 -0.92
C ALA A 288 -15.22 -20.42 -0.42
N GLU A 289 -14.13 -20.65 -1.13
CA GLU A 289 -12.76 -20.21 -0.88
C GLU A 289 -12.58 -18.73 -1.15
N MET A 290 -13.33 -18.17 -2.12
CA MET A 290 -13.36 -16.73 -2.36
C MET A 290 -13.83 -15.93 -1.14
N ARG A 291 -14.61 -16.54 -0.23
CA ARG A 291 -15.03 -15.90 1.03
C ARG A 291 -13.86 -15.67 2.00
N HIS A 292 -12.76 -16.40 1.82
CA HIS A 292 -11.56 -16.23 2.62
C HIS A 292 -10.64 -15.12 2.10
N LEU A 293 -10.86 -14.65 0.88
CA LEU A 293 -9.99 -13.67 0.22
C LEU A 293 -9.96 -12.32 0.96
N GLU A 294 -11.04 -11.95 1.67
CA GLU A 294 -11.08 -10.73 2.48
C GLU A 294 -9.95 -10.68 3.52
N GLN A 295 -9.66 -11.80 4.20
CA GLN A 295 -8.59 -11.86 5.19
C GLN A 295 -7.20 -11.86 4.53
N GLU A 296 -7.07 -12.45 3.34
CA GLU A 296 -5.83 -12.36 2.55
C GLU A 296 -5.59 -10.95 1.99
N ILE A 297 -6.65 -10.21 1.67
CA ILE A 297 -6.58 -8.81 1.23
C ILE A 297 -6.00 -7.93 2.34
N LYS A 298 -6.46 -8.11 3.59
CA LYS A 298 -5.89 -7.39 4.76
C LYS A 298 -4.39 -7.61 4.87
N LEU A 299 -3.94 -8.86 4.65
CA LEU A 299 -2.54 -9.26 4.70
C LEU A 299 -1.69 -8.62 3.60
N VAL A 300 -2.09 -8.77 2.33
CA VAL A 300 -1.33 -8.18 1.23
C VAL A 300 -1.37 -6.65 1.27
N ARG A 301 -2.45 -6.05 1.79
CA ARG A 301 -2.53 -4.60 2.03
C ARG A 301 -1.53 -4.15 3.09
N PHE A 302 -1.43 -4.85 4.22
CA PHE A 302 -0.42 -4.58 5.25
C PHE A 302 1.00 -4.67 4.68
N ALA A 303 1.27 -5.71 3.87
CA ALA A 303 2.55 -5.86 3.19
C ALA A 303 2.83 -4.69 2.22
N ALA A 304 1.85 -4.30 1.41
CA ALA A 304 1.97 -3.19 0.47
C ALA A 304 2.24 -1.85 1.18
N GLN A 305 1.55 -1.60 2.30
CA GLN A 305 1.78 -0.43 3.15
C GLN A 305 3.20 -0.44 3.72
N SER A 306 3.64 -1.57 4.27
CA SER A 306 4.99 -1.73 4.84
C SER A 306 6.08 -1.47 3.79
N VAL A 307 5.92 -2.03 2.58
CA VAL A 307 6.84 -1.80 1.46
C VAL A 307 6.89 -0.34 1.05
N LEU A 308 5.73 0.33 0.91
CA LEU A 308 5.66 1.74 0.54
C LEU A 308 6.29 2.65 1.61
N ILE A 309 6.05 2.35 2.89
CA ILE A 309 6.64 3.10 4.01
C ILE A 309 8.15 2.90 4.04
N HIS A 310 8.65 1.67 3.92
CA HIS A 310 10.08 1.37 3.93
C HIS A 310 10.81 1.96 2.71
N SER A 311 10.19 1.93 1.53
CA SER A 311 10.79 2.50 0.32
C SER A 311 10.65 4.02 0.23
N SER A 312 9.89 4.64 1.14
CA SER A 312 9.68 6.08 1.15
C SER A 312 10.95 6.84 1.51
N THR A 313 11.06 8.07 1.03
CA THR A 313 12.16 8.96 1.39
C THR A 313 11.67 10.12 2.23
N THR A 314 12.41 10.43 3.30
CA THR A 314 12.16 11.59 4.16
C THR A 314 12.75 12.85 3.50
N GLY A 315 12.12 13.35 2.44
CA GLY A 315 12.65 14.44 1.60
C GLY A 315 11.60 15.04 0.67
N SER A 316 11.85 16.24 0.13
CA SER A 316 10.87 17.07 -0.60
C SER A 316 10.03 16.33 -1.66
N PRO A 317 8.77 16.74 -1.88
CA PRO A 317 7.99 16.36 -3.05
C PRO A 317 8.64 16.81 -4.37
#